data_AF-A0A812KP08-F1
#
_entry.id   AF-A0A812KP08-F1
#
_cell.length_a   1.000
_cell.length_b   1.000
_cell.length_c   1.000
_cell.angle_alpha   90.00
_cell.angle_beta   90.00
_cell.angle_gamma   90.00
#
_symmetry.space_group_name_H-M   'P 1'
#
loop_
_entity.id
_entity.type
_entity.pdbx_description
1 polymer ?
#
loop_
_entity_poly.entity_id
_entity_poly.type
_entity_poly.pdbx_seq_one_letter_code
_entity_poly.pdbx_strand_id
1 'polypeptide(L)'
;MLFADSDEEPVLSLGFQDSCNILVYINMAKALFAGIPFSRAPDGMVVSPGITERRRRKTEKIGTIPADFILRVVNRYGANREEVWLPGR
;
A
#
# COMPACT_ATOMS: atom_id res chain seq x y z
N MET A 1 4.60 -7.14 0.37
CA MET A 1 4.26 -5.70 0.46
C MET A 1 3.96 -5.36 1.91
N LEU A 2 4.31 -4.14 2.31
CA LEU A 2 4.20 -3.62 3.67
C LEU A 2 3.22 -2.44 3.68
N PHE A 3 2.37 -2.37 4.69
CA PHE A 3 1.32 -1.38 4.87
C PHE A 3 1.31 -0.93 6.33
N ALA A 4 0.97 0.34 6.55
CA ALA A 4 0.58 0.84 7.86
C ALA A 4 -0.95 0.89 7.95
N ASP A 5 -1.47 0.75 9.16
CA ASP A 5 -2.89 0.92 9.49
C ASP A 5 -3.25 2.38 9.85
N SER A 6 -2.24 3.24 10.01
CA SER A 6 -2.38 4.67 10.30
C SER A 6 -1.37 5.49 9.49
N ASP A 7 -1.73 6.75 9.20
CA ASP A 7 -0.86 7.75 8.57
C ASP A 7 -0.21 8.70 9.59
N GLU A 8 -0.21 8.33 10.86
CA GLU A 8 0.52 9.01 11.93
C GLU A 8 2.04 8.77 11.83
N GLU A 9 2.83 9.80 12.09
CA GLU A 9 4.31 9.75 11.99
C GLU A 9 4.95 8.57 12.74
N PRO A 10 4.58 8.26 14.00
CA PRO A 10 5.19 7.14 14.72
C PRO A 10 4.99 5.80 14.00
N VAL A 11 3.86 5.61 13.32
CA VAL A 11 3.55 4.37 12.60
C VAL A 11 4.29 4.32 11.26
N LEU A 12 4.37 5.45 10.55
CA LEU A 12 5.11 5.52 9.29
C LEU A 12 6.61 5.28 9.49
N SER A 13 7.19 5.80 10.57
CA SER A 13 8.61 5.60 10.90
C SER A 13 8.99 4.16 11.25
N LEU A 14 8.04 3.26 11.54
CA LEU A 14 8.33 1.86 11.87
C LEU A 14 8.76 1.02 10.67
N GLY A 15 8.30 1.37 9.46
CA GLY A 15 8.49 0.52 8.29
C GLY A 15 8.67 1.25 6.96
N PHE A 16 8.54 2.57 6.93
CA PHE A 16 8.77 3.38 5.74
C PHE A 16 10.05 4.18 5.88
N GLN A 17 10.74 4.42 4.76
CA GLN A 17 11.90 5.30 4.74
C GLN A 17 11.46 6.74 4.96
N ASP A 18 12.31 7.56 5.58
CA ASP A 18 12.05 8.99 5.79
C ASP A 18 11.79 9.76 4.47
N SER A 19 12.25 9.22 3.34
CA SER A 19 12.02 9.74 1.99
C SER A 19 10.69 9.32 1.36
N CYS A 20 9.85 8.55 2.06
CA CYS A 20 8.54 8.13 1.57
C CYS A 20 7.55 9.31 1.56
N ASN A 21 7.56 10.06 0.45
CA ASN A 21 6.74 11.24 0.24
C ASN A 21 5.32 10.92 -0.25
N ILE A 22 5.07 9.70 -0.72
CA ILE A 22 3.79 9.30 -1.30
C ILE A 22 3.12 8.26 -0.39
N LEU A 23 1.89 8.54 0.01
CA LEU A 23 1.02 7.60 0.70
C LEU A 23 -0.03 7.07 -0.27
N VAL A 24 -0.08 5.75 -0.41
CA VAL A 24 -1.08 5.05 -1.22
C VAL A 24 -2.06 4.36 -0.28
N TYR A 25 -3.30 4.84 -0.25
CA TYR A 25 -4.34 4.27 0.60
C TYR A 25 -5.06 3.17 -0.17
N ILE A 26 -5.19 2.00 0.44
CA ILE A 26 -5.79 0.82 -0.18
C ILE A 26 -7.11 0.44 0.49
N ASN A 27 -8.06 -0.04 -0.31
CA ASN A 27 -9.28 -0.66 0.18
C ASN A 27 -9.00 -2.11 0.58
N MET A 28 -8.59 -2.30 1.84
CA MET A 28 -8.29 -3.63 2.38
C MET A 28 -9.49 -4.58 2.32
N ALA A 29 -10.71 -4.09 2.55
CA ALA A 29 -11.91 -4.93 2.48
C ALA A 29 -12.13 -5.51 1.07
N LYS A 30 -11.97 -4.67 0.03
CA LYS A 30 -12.06 -5.11 -1.37
C LYS A 30 -10.94 -6.10 -1.73
N ALA A 31 -9.72 -5.86 -1.24
CA ALA A 31 -8.58 -6.76 -1.46
C ALA A 31 -8.76 -8.13 -0.77
N LEU A 32 -9.26 -8.14 0.48
CA LEU A 32 -9.59 -9.37 1.22
C LEU A 32 -10.68 -10.16 0.51
N PHE A 33 -11.74 -9.49 0.04
CA PHE A 33 -12.81 -10.13 -0.74
C PHE A 33 -12.30 -10.72 -2.06
N ALA A 34 -11.30 -10.09 -2.67
CA ALA A 34 -10.60 -10.60 -3.85
C ALA A 34 -9.61 -11.75 -3.55
N GLY A 35 -9.52 -12.21 -2.29
CA GLY A 35 -8.66 -13.33 -1.89
C GLY A 35 -7.21 -12.95 -1.63
N ILE A 36 -6.89 -11.65 -1.45
CA ILE A 36 -5.55 -11.22 -1.07
C ILE A 36 -5.42 -11.29 0.45
N PRO A 37 -4.54 -12.16 0.99
CA PRO A 37 -4.38 -12.27 2.43
C PRO A 37 -3.58 -11.08 2.98
N PHE A 38 -3.93 -10.67 4.19
CA PHE A 38 -3.18 -9.69 4.99
C PHE A 38 -2.92 -10.30 6.36
N SER A 39 -1.72 -10.07 6.88
CA SER A 39 -1.32 -10.49 8.22
C SER A 39 -0.70 -9.30 8.96
N ARG A 40 -0.77 -9.31 10.29
CA ARG A 40 -0.06 -8.31 11.11
C ARG A 40 1.28 -8.87 11.56
N ALA A 41 2.33 -8.11 11.34
CA ALA A 41 3.67 -8.41 11.83
C ALA A 41 3.80 -7.97 13.31
N PRO A 42 4.78 -8.51 14.05
CA PRO A 42 4.97 -8.20 15.47
C PRO A 42 5.27 -6.72 15.77
N ASP A 43 5.81 -6.01 14.78
CA ASP A 43 6.10 -4.56 14.82
C ASP A 43 4.85 -3.69 14.60
N GLY A 44 3.67 -4.30 14.43
CA GLY A 44 2.41 -3.60 14.21
C GLY A 44 2.09 -3.35 12.73
N MET A 45 3.05 -3.56 11.83
CA MET A 45 2.87 -3.37 10.40
C MET A 45 1.96 -4.44 9.80
N VAL A 46 1.27 -4.09 8.72
CA VAL A 46 0.45 -5.03 7.96
C VAL A 46 1.24 -5.50 6.75
N VAL A 47 1.28 -6.80 6.52
CA VAL A 47 1.99 -7.42 5.40
C VAL A 47 1.03 -8.20 4.51
N SER A 48 1.28 -8.14 3.21
CA SER A 48 0.57 -8.97 2.23
C SER A 48 1.54 -9.49 1.17
N PRO A 49 1.40 -10.76 0.74
CA PRO A 49 2.11 -11.27 -0.42
C PRO A 49 1.64 -10.65 -1.75
N GLY A 50 0.49 -9.95 -1.76
CA GLY A 50 -0.11 -9.39 -2.97
C GLY A 50 -0.66 -10.43 -3.93
N ILE A 51 -1.02 -9.98 -5.14
CA ILE A 51 -1.32 -10.87 -6.26
C ILE A 51 0.00 -11.25 -6.92
N THR A 52 0.27 -12.55 -7.05
CA THR A 52 1.43 -13.04 -7.77
C THR A 52 1.09 -13.16 -9.25
N GLU A 53 1.55 -12.20 -10.07
CA GLU A 53 1.46 -12.33 -11.52
C GLU A 53 2.59 -13.22 -12.05
N ARG A 54 2.26 -14.27 -12.81
CA ARG A 54 3.26 -15.05 -13.54
C ARG A 54 3.74 -14.23 -14.75
N ARG A 55 4.80 -13.44 -14.60
CA ARG A 55 5.46 -12.83 -15.75
C ARG A 55 6.24 -13.90 -16.54
N ARG A 56 6.02 -13.93 -17.87
CA ARG A 56 6.53 -14.96 -18.81
C ARG A 56 8.06 -15.06 -18.94
N ARG A 57 8.83 -14.16 -18.35
CA ARG A 57 10.30 -14.17 -18.37
C ARG A 57 10.80 -13.92 -16.96
N LYS A 58 11.39 -14.95 -16.35
CA LYS A 58 11.93 -14.98 -14.98
C LYS A 58 10.85 -14.98 -13.88
N THR A 59 10.87 -16.04 -13.07
CA THR A 59 9.92 -16.28 -11.96
C THR A 59 10.21 -15.35 -10.78
N GLU A 60 10.07 -14.04 -10.96
CA GLU A 60 10.07 -13.09 -9.86
C GLU A 60 8.63 -12.95 -9.36
N LYS A 61 8.36 -13.47 -8.16
CA LYS A 61 7.06 -13.28 -7.48
C LYS A 61 7.00 -11.85 -6.93
N ILE A 62 6.75 -10.89 -7.80
CA ILE A 62 6.46 -9.52 -7.37
C ILE A 62 4.97 -9.49 -7.04
N GLY A 63 4.66 -9.45 -5.74
CA GLY A 63 3.31 -9.20 -5.27
C GLY A 63 2.87 -7.81 -5.67
N THR A 64 1.78 -7.70 -6.42
CA THR A 64 1.20 -6.40 -6.82
C THR A 64 -0.18 -6.19 -6.18
N ILE A 65 -0.54 -4.93 -5.96
CA ILE A 65 -1.91 -4.51 -5.67
C ILE A 65 -2.48 -3.86 -6.94
N PRO A 66 -3.55 -4.42 -7.52
CA PRO A 66 -4.29 -3.78 -8.61
C PRO A 66 -4.73 -2.35 -8.27
N ALA A 67 -4.65 -1.46 -9.26
CA ALA A 67 -5.05 -0.06 -9.12
C ALA A 67 -6.51 0.10 -8.64
N ASP A 68 -7.38 -0.85 -9.00
CA ASP A 68 -8.78 -0.91 -8.56
C ASP A 68 -8.98 -0.98 -7.04
N PHE A 69 -7.93 -1.30 -6.28
CA PHE A 69 -7.97 -1.30 -4.82
C PHE A 69 -7.44 -0.01 -4.21
N ILE A 70 -6.86 0.89 -4.99
CA ILE A 70 -6.35 2.17 -4.48
C ILE A 70 -7.54 3.11 -4.27
N LEU A 71 -7.68 3.64 -3.06
CA LEU A 71 -8.70 4.62 -2.69
C LEU A 71 -8.25 6.04 -3.03
N ARG A 72 -7.00 6.36 -2.73
CA ARG A 72 -6.39 7.66 -3.00
C ARG A 72 -4.87 7.60 -2.91
N VAL A 73 -4.21 8.57 -3.52
CA VAL A 73 -2.77 8.80 -3.39
C VAL A 73 -2.54 10.22 -2.89
N VAL A 74 -1.75 10.35 -1.82
CA VAL A 74 -1.49 11.63 -1.15
C VAL A 74 0.01 11.92 -1.17
N ASN A 75 0.38 13.17 -1.46
CA ASN A 75 1.73 13.66 -1.26
C ASN A 75 1.87 14.25 0.15
N ARG A 76 2.87 13.78 0.92
CA ARG A 76 3.18 14.26 2.28
C ARG A 76 3.96 15.57 2.29
N TYR A 77 4.73 15.88 1.24
CA TYR A 77 5.54 17.10 1.17
C TYR A 77 4.85 18.16 0.30
N GLY A 78 4.10 19.03 0.98
CA GLY A 78 3.41 20.21 0.46
C GLY A 78 2.69 20.90 1.62
N ALA A 79 2.55 22.22 1.60
CA ALA A 79 1.85 22.98 2.66
C ALA A 79 0.39 22.51 2.87
N ASN A 80 -0.15 21.74 1.93
CA ASN A 80 -1.38 20.98 2.04
C ASN A 80 -1.07 19.52 1.68
N ARG A 81 -1.63 18.55 2.41
CA ARG A 81 -1.68 17.15 1.96
C ARG A 81 -2.51 17.10 0.68
N GLU A 82 -1.85 17.21 -0.47
CA GLU A 82 -2.53 17.25 -1.76
C GLU A 82 -2.84 15.82 -2.24
N GLU A 83 -4.11 15.56 -2.52
CA GLU A 83 -4.54 14.34 -3.19
C GLU A 83 -4.10 14.43 -4.66
N VAL A 84 -3.17 13.56 -5.03
CA VAL A 84 -2.55 13.54 -6.38
C VAL A 84 -3.32 12.61 -7.32
N TRP A 85 -4.09 11.66 -6.77
CA TRP A 85 -4.87 10.73 -7.57
C TRP A 85 -6.12 10.23 -6.85
N LEU A 86 -7.22 10.16 -7.60
CA LEU A 86 -8.48 9.53 -7.22
C LEU A 86 -8.92 8.56 -8.33
N PRO A 87 -9.43 7.37 -8.00
CA PRO A 87 -9.99 6.46 -8.99
C PRO A 87 -11.24 7.10 -9.63
N GLY A 88 -11.23 7.28 -10.95
CA GLY A 88 -12.39 7.74 -11.72
C GLY A 88 -12.51 9.25 -11.98
N ARG A 89 -11.47 10.04 -11.68
CA ARG A 89 -11.32 11.41 -12.24
C ARG A 89 -10.53 11.38 -13.54
#